data_AF-A0A9P5H3D4-F1
#
_entry.id   AF-A0A9P5H3D4-F1
#
_cell.length_a   1.000
_cell.length_b   1.000
_cell.length_c   1.000
_cell.angle_alpha   90.00
_cell.angle_beta   90.00
_cell.angle_gamma   90.00
#
_symmetry.space_group_name_H-M   'P 1'
#
loop_
_entity.id
_entity.type
_entity.pdbx_description
1 polymer ?
#
loop_
_entity_poly.entity_id
_entity_poly.type
_entity_poly.pdbx_seq_one_letter_code
_entity_poly.pdbx_strand_id
1 'polypeptide(L)'
;MMRDVEAPLKIVIAGNHDFSLDIPVFKQKISEANKLAQECLSDSIKKEFGDYGTARRILQEAKDDGIVFIDKGSHVFHLQNGATLKTYASPYTPSSGGEWGFQYSGAHDFNIEKWTDIVITHGPHLASWI
;
A
#
# COMPACT_ATOMS: atom_id res chain seq x y z
N MET A 1 1.28 -3.24 17.72
CA MET A 1 1.97 -4.20 16.85
C MET A 1 3.23 -3.60 16.21
N MET A 2 3.15 -2.64 15.29
CA MET A 2 4.35 -2.13 14.60
C MET A 2 5.32 -1.36 15.49
N ARG A 3 4.83 -0.60 16.48
CA ARG A 3 5.67 0.10 17.47
C ARG A 3 6.37 -0.85 18.44
N ASP A 4 5.87 -2.07 18.57
CA ASP A 4 6.40 -3.07 19.50
C ASP A 4 7.59 -3.84 18.91
N VAL A 5 7.83 -3.70 17.60
CA VAL A 5 9.00 -4.28 16.94
C VAL A 5 10.18 -3.32 17.12
N GLU A 6 11.23 -3.79 17.78
CA GLU A 6 12.47 -3.01 17.97
C GLU A 6 13.31 -3.02 16.69
N ALA A 7 13.06 -2.04 15.81
CA ALA A 7 13.83 -1.84 14.59
C ALA A 7 13.94 -0.34 14.24
N PRO A 8 15.13 0.16 13.87
CA PRO A 8 15.34 1.57 13.53
C PRO A 8 14.70 1.97 12.18
N LEU A 9 14.41 0.99 11.31
CA LEU A 9 13.72 1.18 10.04
C LEU A 9 12.69 0.07 9.85
N LYS A 10 11.43 0.44 9.66
CA LYS A 10 10.30 -0.44 9.35
C LYS A 10 9.65 0.07 8.07
N ILE A 11 9.75 -0.70 6.99
CA ILE A 11 9.19 -0.32 5.70
C ILE A 11 7.78 -0.91 5.57
N VAL A 12 6.81 -0.07 5.22
CA VAL A 12 5.41 -0.45 5.05
C VAL A 12 4.98 -0.11 3.63
N ILE A 13 4.32 -1.06 2.98
CA ILE A 13 3.65 -0.87 1.68
C ILE A 13 2.17 -1.22 1.86
N ALA A 14 1.31 -0.59 1.07
CA ALA A 14 -0.10 -0.94 1.06
C ALA A 14 -0.34 -2.30 0.39
N GLY A 15 -1.44 -2.94 0.73
CA GLY A 15 -1.97 -4.13 0.08
C GLY A 15 -3.36 -3.90 -0.50
N ASN A 16 -3.87 -4.91 -1.19
CA ASN A 16 -5.15 -4.80 -1.88
C ASN A 16 -6.36 -4.59 -0.94
N HIS A 17 -6.24 -5.02 0.31
CA HIS A 17 -7.25 -4.80 1.33
C HIS A 17 -7.14 -3.44 2.03
N ASP A 18 -6.07 -2.68 1.80
CA ASP A 18 -5.89 -1.34 2.37
C ASP A 18 -6.57 -0.27 1.50
N PHE A 19 -7.83 -0.50 1.12
CA PHE A 19 -8.53 0.35 0.16
C PHE A 19 -8.65 1.82 0.60
N SER A 20 -8.59 2.13 1.91
CA SER A 20 -8.58 3.52 2.40
C SER A 20 -7.29 4.29 2.09
N LEU A 21 -6.21 3.58 1.73
CA LEU A 21 -4.97 4.15 1.20
C LEU A 21 -5.04 4.40 -0.32
N ASP A 22 -6.02 3.83 -1.02
CA ASP A 22 -6.30 4.05 -2.45
C ASP A 22 -7.55 4.93 -2.59
N ILE A 23 -7.36 6.26 -2.61
CA ILE A 23 -8.49 7.23 -2.58
C ILE A 23 -9.51 7.00 -3.71
N PRO A 24 -9.10 6.77 -4.98
CA PRO A 24 -10.04 6.41 -6.05
C PRO A 24 -10.88 5.17 -5.70
N VAL A 25 -10.25 4.08 -5.27
CA VAL A 25 -10.98 2.85 -4.93
C VAL A 25 -11.86 3.04 -3.69
N PHE A 26 -11.40 3.79 -2.69
CA PHE A 26 -12.22 4.05 -1.50
C PHE A 26 -13.51 4.82 -1.84
N LYS A 27 -13.41 5.84 -2.71
CA LYS A 27 -14.58 6.58 -3.22
C LYS A 27 -15.53 5.66 -3.97
N GLN A 28 -15.00 4.78 -4.81
CA GLN A 28 -15.78 3.78 -5.53
C GLN A 28 -16.50 2.84 -4.57
N LYS A 29 -15.82 2.31 -3.54
CA LYS A 29 -16.41 1.41 -2.53
C LYS A 29 -17.54 2.06 -1.73
N ILE A 30 -17.37 3.33 -1.35
CA ILE A 30 -18.46 4.09 -0.71
C ILE A 30 -19.65 4.24 -1.67
N SER A 31 -19.40 4.55 -2.94
CA SER A 31 -20.48 4.67 -3.95
C SER A 31 -21.21 3.35 -4.19
N GLU A 32 -20.48 2.23 -4.28
CA GLU A 32 -21.04 0.88 -4.40
C GLU A 32 -21.89 0.52 -3.18
N ALA A 33 -21.39 0.77 -1.96
CA ALA A 33 -22.12 0.52 -0.72
C ALA A 33 -23.42 1.33 -0.63
N ASN A 34 -23.37 2.63 -0.94
CA ASN A 34 -24.56 3.50 -0.96
C ASN A 34 -25.61 2.98 -1.95
N LYS A 35 -25.18 2.55 -3.14
CA LYS A 35 -26.09 2.00 -4.16
C LYS A 35 -26.74 0.69 -3.71
N LEU A 36 -25.97 -0.21 -3.10
CA LEU A 36 -26.47 -1.50 -2.61
C LEU A 36 -27.46 -1.34 -1.45
N ALA A 37 -27.15 -0.43 -0.53
CA ALA A 37 -28.00 -0.15 0.63
C ALA A 37 -29.19 0.78 0.32
N GLN A 38 -29.18 1.45 -0.84
CA GLN A 38 -30.14 2.48 -1.24
C GLN A 38 -30.24 3.64 -0.22
N GLU A 39 -29.12 3.95 0.44
CA GLU A 39 -29.02 5.00 1.46
C GLU A 39 -27.63 5.65 1.44
N CYS A 40 -27.48 6.80 2.08
CA CYS A 40 -26.17 7.48 2.19
C CYS A 40 -25.41 6.98 3.42
N LEU A 41 -24.52 6.02 3.22
CA LEU A 41 -23.61 5.46 4.24
C LEU A 41 -22.26 6.19 4.31
N SER A 42 -22.09 7.27 3.56
CA SER A 42 -20.79 7.95 3.45
C SER A 42 -20.23 8.37 4.82
N ASP A 43 -21.07 8.92 5.70
CA ASP A 43 -20.64 9.39 7.02
C ASP A 43 -20.35 8.24 7.98
N SER A 44 -21.16 7.17 7.95
CA SER A 44 -20.92 5.98 8.80
C SER A 44 -19.65 5.25 8.37
N ILE A 45 -19.42 5.09 7.06
CA ILE A 45 -18.20 4.48 6.52
C ILE A 45 -16.97 5.32 6.88
N LYS A 46 -17.02 6.66 6.69
CA LYS A 46 -15.89 7.53 7.04
C LYS A 46 -15.63 7.59 8.55
N LYS A 47 -16.66 7.41 9.38
CA LYS A 47 -16.49 7.31 10.83
C LYS A 47 -15.73 6.04 11.23
N GLU A 48 -15.95 4.93 10.53
CA GLU A 48 -15.30 3.65 10.79
C GLU A 48 -13.88 3.58 10.20
N PHE A 49 -13.73 3.94 8.92
CA PHE A 49 -12.47 3.76 8.16
C PHE A 49 -11.61 5.02 8.05
N GLY A 50 -12.10 6.15 8.58
CA GLY A 50 -11.49 7.48 8.42
C GLY A 50 -11.91 8.17 7.13
N ASP A 51 -11.72 9.49 7.10
CA ASP A 51 -11.92 10.29 5.88
C ASP A 51 -10.79 10.05 4.87
N TYR A 52 -10.97 10.50 3.63
CA TYR A 52 -10.00 10.36 2.56
C TYR A 52 -8.60 10.82 2.98
N GLY A 53 -7.61 9.94 2.85
CA GLY A 53 -6.22 10.21 3.20
C GLY A 53 -5.89 10.11 4.70
N THR A 54 -6.85 9.86 5.58
CA THR A 54 -6.61 9.70 7.03
C THR A 54 -5.61 8.58 7.31
N ALA A 55 -5.80 7.41 6.72
CA ALA A 55 -4.90 6.27 6.88
C ALA A 55 -3.46 6.62 6.44
N ARG A 56 -3.33 7.32 5.30
CA ARG A 56 -2.02 7.74 4.78
C ARG A 56 -1.34 8.73 5.73
N ARG A 57 -2.08 9.71 6.23
CA ARG A 57 -1.57 10.71 7.17
C ARG A 57 -1.06 10.04 8.46
N ILE A 58 -1.82 9.10 9.03
CA ILE A 58 -1.42 8.35 10.23
C ILE A 58 -0.09 7.61 10.00
N LEU A 59 0.07 6.95 8.85
CA LEU A 59 1.31 6.26 8.51
C LEU A 59 2.49 7.21 8.27
N GLN A 60 2.23 8.40 7.71
CA GLN A 60 3.26 9.43 7.53
C GLN A 60 3.70 10.05 8.87
N GLU A 61 2.77 10.25 9.80
CA GLU A 61 3.05 10.75 11.15
C GLU A 61 3.84 9.73 12.00
N ALA A 62 3.76 8.43 11.67
CA ALA A 62 4.52 7.38 12.36
C ALA A 62 6.02 7.34 11.97
N LYS A 63 6.48 8.21 11.07
CA LYS A 63 7.88 8.26 10.61
C LYS A 63 8.88 8.42 11.75
N ASP A 64 8.53 9.21 12.77
CA ASP A 64 9.39 9.43 13.94
C ASP A 64 9.55 8.16 14.79
N ASP A 65 8.65 7.18 14.65
CA ASP A 65 8.74 5.85 15.27
C ASP A 65 9.56 4.84 14.41
N GLY A 66 10.25 5.34 13.39
CA GLY A 66 10.99 4.54 12.40
C GLY A 66 10.10 3.79 11.41
N ILE A 67 8.81 4.15 11.31
CA ILE A 67 7.84 3.53 10.40
C ILE A 67 7.75 4.36 9.11
N VAL A 68 8.18 3.78 7.99
CA VAL A 68 8.19 4.47 6.70
C VAL A 68 7.23 3.80 5.74
N PHE A 69 6.12 4.48 5.47
CA PHE A 69 5.20 4.09 4.41
C PHE A 69 5.70 4.59 3.06
N ILE A 70 5.78 3.71 2.06
CA ILE A 70 6.28 4.03 0.72
C ILE A 70 5.29 3.62 -0.37
N ASP A 71 5.20 4.45 -1.41
CA ASP A 71 4.42 4.16 -2.61
C ASP A 71 5.18 3.23 -3.57
N LYS A 72 4.54 2.81 -4.67
CA LYS A 72 5.20 2.05 -5.74
C LYS A 72 6.44 2.79 -6.25
N GLY A 73 7.54 2.06 -6.43
CA GLY A 73 8.75 2.56 -7.08
C GLY A 73 10.04 2.19 -6.37
N SER A 74 11.15 2.77 -6.83
CA SER A 74 12.48 2.62 -6.24
C SER A 74 12.69 3.63 -5.11
N HIS A 75 13.19 3.15 -3.98
CA HIS A 75 13.48 3.91 -2.77
C HIS A 75 14.90 3.59 -2.30
N VAL A 76 15.56 4.55 -1.69
CA VAL A 76 16.92 4.39 -1.16
C VAL A 76 16.92 4.69 0.33
N PHE A 77 17.31 3.70 1.13
CA PHE A 77 17.41 3.83 2.58
C PHE A 77 18.88 3.82 3.00
N HIS A 78 19.23 4.72 3.91
CA HIS A 78 20.56 4.75 4.54
C HIS A 78 20.44 4.10 5.91
N LEU A 79 21.19 3.03 6.13
CA LEU A 79 21.17 2.25 7.36
C LEU A 79 22.19 2.82 8.37
N GLN A 80 21.97 2.55 9.65
CA GLN A 80 22.84 3.05 10.74
C GLN A 80 24.28 2.54 10.66
N ASN A 81 24.52 1.41 10.01
CA ASN A 81 25.86 0.86 9.77
C ASN A 81 26.56 1.49 8.54
N GLY A 82 26.00 2.53 7.94
CA GLY A 82 26.55 3.21 6.77
C GLY A 82 26.26 2.55 5.43
N ALA A 83 25.58 1.40 5.41
CA ALA A 83 25.14 0.77 4.18
C ALA A 83 23.94 1.51 3.55
N THR A 84 23.79 1.35 2.24
CA THR A 84 22.64 1.84 1.48
C THR A 84 21.83 0.66 0.97
N LEU A 85 20.51 0.77 1.03
CA LEU A 85 19.57 -0.24 0.56
C LEU A 85 18.69 0.36 -0.55
N LYS A 86 18.87 -0.09 -1.79
CA LYS A 86 17.98 0.20 -2.91
C LYS A 86 16.83 -0.79 -2.90
N THR A 87 15.64 -0.30 -2.59
CA THR A 87 14.43 -1.10 -2.43
C THR A 87 13.41 -0.75 -3.50
N TYR A 88 12.88 -1.74 -4.20
CA TYR A 88 11.70 -1.57 -5.03
C TYR A 88 10.46 -2.01 -4.26
N ALA A 89 9.42 -1.17 -4.27
CA ALA A 89 8.13 -1.45 -3.66
C ALA A 89 7.02 -1.51 -4.71
N SER A 90 6.09 -2.46 -4.55
CA SER A 90 4.82 -2.44 -5.28
C SER A 90 3.67 -2.94 -4.40
N PRO A 91 2.63 -2.11 -4.16
CA PRO A 91 1.43 -2.56 -3.46
C PRO A 91 0.54 -3.43 -4.34
N TYR A 92 0.85 -3.54 -5.64
CA TYR A 92 -0.12 -4.03 -6.60
C TYR A 92 -0.20 -5.56 -6.68
N THR A 93 -1.43 -6.07 -6.82
CA THR A 93 -1.75 -7.49 -7.01
C THR A 93 -2.63 -7.73 -8.25
N PRO A 94 -2.59 -8.94 -8.85
CA PRO A 94 -3.53 -9.26 -9.92
C PRO A 94 -4.99 -9.18 -9.45
N SER A 95 -5.86 -8.58 -10.25
CA SER A 95 -7.30 -8.63 -10.02
C SER A 95 -7.83 -10.05 -10.31
N SER A 96 -8.61 -10.60 -9.39
CA SER A 96 -9.36 -11.86 -9.56
C SER A 96 -10.84 -11.60 -9.90
N GLY A 97 -11.12 -10.55 -10.69
CA GLY A 97 -12.48 -10.11 -11.01
C GLY A 97 -13.11 -9.20 -9.96
N GLY A 98 -12.32 -8.71 -9.00
CA GLY A 98 -12.73 -7.70 -8.02
C GLY A 98 -12.08 -6.34 -8.29
N GLU A 99 -12.67 -5.31 -7.70
CA GLU A 99 -12.20 -3.91 -7.75
C GLU A 99 -11.72 -3.50 -6.34
N TRP A 100 -10.60 -4.06 -5.87
CA TRP A 100 -9.98 -3.71 -4.59
C TRP A 100 -8.85 -2.69 -4.78
N GLY A 101 -8.31 -2.16 -3.67
CA GLY A 101 -7.21 -1.20 -3.72
C GLY A 101 -6.00 -1.82 -4.41
N PHE A 102 -5.18 -1.03 -5.09
CA PHE A 102 -3.89 -1.50 -5.61
C PHE A 102 -4.00 -2.83 -6.39
N GLN A 103 -4.94 -2.94 -7.32
CA GLN A 103 -5.04 -4.08 -8.23
C GLN A 103 -4.69 -3.68 -9.66
N TYR A 104 -4.17 -4.63 -10.44
CA TYR A 104 -4.01 -4.48 -11.89
C TYR A 104 -4.74 -5.60 -12.64
N SER A 105 -5.15 -5.29 -13.87
CA SER A 105 -5.68 -6.26 -14.83
C SER A 105 -4.69 -6.43 -15.99
N GLY A 106 -4.61 -7.65 -16.54
CA GLY A 106 -3.70 -7.95 -17.64
C GLY A 106 -2.22 -7.91 -17.26
N ALA A 107 -1.38 -7.50 -18.21
CA ALA A 107 0.06 -7.39 -18.02
C ALA A 107 0.41 -6.19 -17.12
N HIS A 108 1.30 -6.39 -16.16
CA HIS A 108 1.81 -5.34 -15.28
C HIS A 108 3.32 -5.31 -15.33
N ASP A 109 3.86 -4.18 -15.79
CA ASP A 109 5.30 -3.95 -15.74
C ASP A 109 5.70 -3.34 -14.39
N PHE A 110 6.51 -4.09 -13.65
CA PHE A 110 7.06 -3.62 -12.39
C PHE A 110 8.18 -2.59 -12.63
N ASN A 111 8.89 -2.63 -13.76
CA ASN A 111 10.00 -1.73 -14.06
C ASN A 111 11.04 -1.66 -12.91
N ILE A 112 11.48 -2.84 -12.45
CA ILE A 112 12.47 -2.95 -11.37
C ILE A 112 13.84 -2.56 -11.94
N GLU A 113 14.44 -1.51 -11.38
CA GLU A 113 15.73 -1.02 -11.84
C GLU A 113 16.87 -2.01 -11.56
N LYS A 114 17.91 -1.97 -12.39
CA LYS A 114 19.16 -2.69 -12.14
C LYS A 114 19.74 -2.29 -10.77
N TRP A 115 20.42 -3.25 -10.14
CA TRP A 115 21.07 -3.08 -8.84
C TRP A 115 20.10 -2.79 -7.68
N THR A 116 18.83 -3.18 -7.82
CA THR A 116 17.89 -3.23 -6.70
C THR A 116 18.31 -4.34 -5.73
N ASP A 117 18.45 -4.02 -4.45
CA ASP A 117 18.87 -4.95 -3.40
C ASP A 117 17.68 -5.75 -2.85
N ILE A 118 16.54 -5.09 -2.65
CA ILE A 118 15.32 -5.69 -2.07
C ILE A 118 14.10 -5.36 -2.91
N VAL A 119 13.23 -6.35 -3.12
CA VAL A 119 11.92 -6.20 -3.74
C VAL A 119 10.85 -6.53 -2.69
N ILE A 120 9.93 -5.59 -2.44
CA ILE A 120 8.80 -5.74 -1.51
C ILE A 120 7.50 -5.66 -2.30
N THR A 121 6.70 -6.72 -2.30
CA THR A 121 5.44 -6.81 -3.07
C THR A 121 4.32 -7.38 -2.24
N HIS A 122 3.09 -6.87 -2.42
CA HIS A 122 1.92 -7.28 -1.63
C HIS A 122 1.05 -8.38 -2.28
N GLY A 123 1.60 -9.17 -3.21
CA GLY A 123 0.95 -10.34 -3.79
C GLY A 123 1.96 -11.40 -4.23
N PRO A 124 1.52 -12.64 -4.46
CA PRO A 124 2.40 -13.62 -5.08
C PRO A 124 2.81 -13.06 -6.45
N HIS A 125 4.11 -13.06 -6.71
CA HIS A 125 4.58 -12.96 -8.08
C HIS A 125 3.94 -14.15 -8.82
N LEU A 126 3.22 -13.90 -9.91
CA LEU A 126 3.08 -14.94 -10.92
C LEU A 126 4.52 -15.23 -11.37
N ALA A 127 5.09 -16.32 -10.84
CA ALA A 127 6.41 -16.80 -11.20
C ALA A 127 6.37 -17.29 -12.65
N SER A 128 6.46 -16.38 -13.62
CA SER A 128 6.81 -16.71 -15.00
C SER A 128 8.19 -16.13 -15.31
N TRP A 129 9.20 -16.62 -14.59
CA TRP A 129 10.60 -16.45 -14.94
C TRP A 129 11.35 -17.76 -14.68
N ILE A 130 11.13 -18.77 -15.53
CA ILE A 130 12.16 -19.64 -16.12
C ILE A 130 11.66 -20.03 -17.52
#